data_AF-A0A3D1XVE1-F1
#
_entry.id   AF-A0A3D1XVE1-F1
#
_cell.length_a   1.000
_cell.length_b   1.000
_cell.length_c   1.000
_cell.angle_alpha   90.00
_cell.angle_beta   90.00
_cell.angle_gamma   90.00
#
_symmetry.space_group_name_H-M   'P 1'
#
loop_
_entity.id
_entity.type
_entity.pdbx_description
1 polymer ?
#
loop_
_entity_poly.entity_id
_entity_poly.type
_entity_poly.pdbx_seq_one_letter_code
_entity_poly.pdbx_strand_id
1 'polypeptide(L)'
;SLKFKVRSSEKNHELSTPNHQLCLIDTGSVPENFLQKIVGERPDVILLVDTINLGKPAGSVEIIKAENLKEESFSTHNASLKLTIAYLKKETGTDLFLLGLQPKNIGFGQKISPEVEESVKKIAKEIEEIVHH
;
A
#
# COMPACT_ATOMS: atom_id res chain seq x y z
N SER A 1 8.20 4.60 -3.12
CA SER A 1 8.49 3.17 -3.00
C SER A 1 7.23 2.48 -2.54
N LEU A 2 6.71 1.55 -3.35
CA LEU A 2 5.49 0.84 -3.02
C LEU A 2 5.73 -0.12 -1.85
N LYS A 3 4.93 -0.02 -0.79
CA LYS A 3 4.92 -1.00 0.30
C LYS A 3 3.59 -1.76 0.28
N PHE A 4 3.65 -3.09 0.22
CA PHE A 4 2.47 -3.95 0.30
C PHE A 4 2.31 -4.44 1.73
N LYS A 5 1.09 -4.41 2.25
CA LYS A 5 0.67 -5.08 3.48
C LYS A 5 -0.36 -6.14 3.14
N VAL A 6 0.02 -7.39 3.30
CA VAL A 6 -0.82 -8.59 3.14
C VAL A 6 -1.32 -9.00 4.52
N ARG A 7 -2.63 -9.17 4.69
CA ARG A 7 -3.25 -9.82 5.85
C ARG A 7 -3.71 -11.20 5.42
N SER A 8 -3.35 -12.28 6.10
CA SER A 8 -3.90 -13.62 5.87
C SER A 8 -4.46 -14.19 7.17
N SER A 9 -5.60 -14.85 7.12
CA SER A 9 -6.28 -15.49 8.24
C SER A 9 -6.25 -17.01 8.05
N GLU A 10 -5.33 -17.66 8.75
CA GLU A 10 -5.37 -19.12 8.87
C GLU A 10 -6.55 -19.54 9.74
N LYS A 11 -7.51 -20.27 9.17
CA LYS A 11 -8.54 -20.97 9.95
C LYS A 11 -7.97 -22.28 10.49
N ASN A 12 -7.25 -22.22 11.60
CA ASN A 12 -6.92 -23.42 12.37
C ASN A 12 -8.03 -23.70 13.40
N HIS A 13 -8.56 -24.93 13.33
CA HIS A 13 -9.66 -25.43 14.14
C HIS A 13 -9.15 -25.82 15.53
N GLU A 14 -8.78 -24.86 16.36
CA GLU A 14 -8.53 -25.04 17.81
C GLU A 14 -8.30 -23.66 18.44
N LEU A 15 -8.88 -23.42 19.62
CA LEU A 15 -8.93 -22.13 20.32
C LEU A 15 -7.58 -21.40 20.31
N SER A 16 -7.41 -20.45 19.40
CA SER A 16 -6.29 -19.51 19.39
C SER A 16 -6.75 -18.25 18.68
N THR A 17 -6.42 -17.11 19.28
CA THR A 17 -6.70 -15.75 18.78
C THR A 17 -6.38 -15.63 17.29
N PRO A 18 -7.15 -14.85 16.49
CA PRO A 18 -6.82 -14.67 15.09
C PRO A 18 -5.36 -14.18 14.99
N ASN A 19 -4.50 -15.01 14.41
CA ASN A 19 -3.08 -14.70 14.27
C ASN A 19 -2.95 -13.87 12.99
N HIS A 20 -2.88 -12.54 13.12
CA HIS A 20 -2.78 -11.65 11.97
C HIS A 20 -1.36 -11.67 11.41
N GLN A 21 -1.13 -12.46 10.36
CA GLN A 21 0.16 -12.46 9.70
C GLN A 21 0.28 -11.24 8.79
N LEU A 22 1.29 -10.40 9.06
CA LEU A 22 1.57 -9.20 8.30
C LEU A 22 2.83 -9.40 7.44
N CYS A 23 2.68 -9.36 6.12
CA CYS A 23 3.82 -9.37 5.20
C CYS A 23 4.04 -7.98 4.62
N LEU A 24 5.21 -7.39 4.91
CA LEU A 24 5.68 -6.11 4.38
C LEU A 24 6.61 -6.37 3.19
N ILE A 25 6.27 -5.86 2.01
CA ILE A 25 7.08 -5.99 0.81
C ILE A 25 7.42 -4.60 0.28
N ASP A 26 8.70 -4.23 0.27
CA ASP A 26 9.19 -3.03 -0.41
C ASP A 26 9.50 -3.37 -1.86
N THR A 27 8.77 -2.77 -2.79
CA THR A 27 8.94 -3.03 -4.22
C THR A 27 9.69 -1.92 -4.95
N GLY A 28 10.19 -0.91 -4.23
CA GLY A 28 10.87 0.24 -4.82
C GLY A 28 10.03 0.89 -5.92
N SER A 29 10.60 0.95 -7.12
CA SER A 29 9.97 1.53 -8.33
C SER A 29 9.40 0.47 -9.29
N VAL A 30 9.53 -0.83 -8.99
CA VAL A 30 9.18 -1.93 -9.91
C VAL A 30 8.25 -2.94 -9.22
N PRO A 31 6.99 -2.55 -8.94
CA PRO A 31 6.03 -3.42 -8.25
C PRO A 31 5.72 -4.72 -8.99
N GLU A 32 5.87 -4.72 -10.32
CA GLU A 32 5.60 -5.86 -11.21
C GLU A 32 6.41 -7.11 -10.85
N ASN A 33 7.63 -6.95 -10.33
CA ASN A 33 8.51 -8.07 -9.96
C ASN A 33 8.03 -8.86 -8.74
N PHE A 34 7.10 -8.30 -7.97
CA PHE A 34 6.65 -8.87 -6.69
C PHE A 34 5.23 -9.43 -6.77
N LEU A 35 4.55 -9.28 -7.91
CA LEU A 35 3.17 -9.71 -8.10
C LEU A 35 2.94 -11.17 -7.72
N GLN A 36 3.77 -12.09 -8.24
CA GLN A 36 3.67 -13.53 -7.96
C GLN A 36 3.89 -13.84 -6.48
N LYS A 37 4.82 -13.12 -5.83
CA LYS A 37 5.07 -13.26 -4.40
C LYS A 37 3.83 -12.85 -3.61
N ILE A 38 3.26 -11.68 -3.89
CA ILE A 38 2.05 -11.17 -3.22
C ILE A 38 0.87 -12.13 -3.37
N VAL A 39 0.65 -12.66 -4.58
CA VAL A 39 -0.40 -13.64 -4.84
C VAL A 39 -0.17 -14.94 -4.06
N GLY A 40 1.09 -15.41 -4.00
CA GLY A 40 1.48 -16.60 -3.27
C GLY A 40 1.22 -16.54 -1.75
N GLU A 41 1.28 -15.34 -1.15
CA GLU A 41 0.97 -15.12 0.27
C GLU A 41 -0.53 -15.28 0.61
N ARG A 42 -1.41 -15.41 -0.41
CA ARG A 42 -2.87 -15.50 -0.24
C ARG A 42 -3.43 -14.45 0.74
N PRO A 43 -3.25 -13.15 0.43
CA PRO A 43 -3.80 -12.07 1.24
C PRO A 43 -5.33 -12.07 1.22
N ASP A 44 -5.95 -11.93 2.39
CA ASP A 44 -7.32 -11.45 2.62
C ASP A 44 -7.47 -9.94 2.35
N VAL A 45 -6.41 -9.16 2.64
CA VAL A 45 -6.38 -7.70 2.42
C VAL A 45 -5.03 -7.28 1.90
N ILE A 46 -5.03 -6.42 0.89
CA ILE A 46 -3.83 -5.79 0.32
C ILE A 46 -3.91 -4.28 0.57
N LEU A 47 -2.92 -3.73 1.29
CA LEU A 47 -2.73 -2.27 1.39
C LEU A 47 -1.47 -1.88 0.63
N LEU A 48 -1.64 -1.06 -0.39
CA LEU A 48 -0.57 -0.41 -1.14
C LEU A 48 -0.25 0.92 -0.50
N VAL A 49 1.03 1.29 -0.44
CA VAL A 49 1.45 2.62 0.01
C VAL A 49 2.23 3.28 -1.12
N ASP A 50 1.76 4.42 -1.63
CA ASP A 50 2.46 5.15 -2.69
C ASP A 50 2.28 6.67 -2.54
N THR A 51 3.23 7.41 -3.10
CA THR A 51 3.07 8.87 -3.23
C THR A 51 2.19 9.17 -4.43
N ILE A 52 1.03 9.76 -4.19
CA ILE A 52 0.06 10.11 -5.26
C ILE A 52 -0.38 11.56 -5.11
N ASN A 53 -0.78 12.17 -6.22
CA ASN A 53 -1.36 13.50 -6.17
C ASN A 53 -2.81 13.42 -5.70
N LEU A 54 -3.06 13.79 -4.44
CA LEU A 54 -4.37 13.88 -3.83
C LEU A 54 -5.04 15.25 -4.08
N GLY A 55 -4.31 16.23 -4.64
CA GLY A 55 -4.78 17.62 -4.73
C GLY A 55 -4.93 18.29 -3.37
N LYS A 56 -4.26 17.77 -2.33
CA LYS A 56 -4.32 18.22 -0.93
C LYS A 56 -3.00 18.87 -0.50
N PRO A 57 -2.92 19.46 0.71
CA PRO A 57 -1.65 19.95 1.24
C PRO A 57 -0.60 18.84 1.33
N ALA A 58 0.68 19.17 1.13
CA ALA A 58 1.78 18.23 1.25
C ALA A 58 1.79 17.50 2.61
N GLY A 59 2.10 16.21 2.60
CA GLY A 59 2.01 15.35 3.79
C GLY A 59 0.58 14.83 4.08
N SER A 60 -0.43 15.25 3.31
CA SER A 60 -1.77 14.65 3.46
C SER A 60 -1.74 13.16 3.16
N VAL A 61 -2.43 12.37 3.99
CA VAL A 61 -2.57 10.93 3.86
C VAL A 61 -4.03 10.59 3.64
N GLU A 62 -4.30 9.68 2.71
CA GLU A 62 -5.66 9.20 2.44
C GLU A 62 -5.67 7.72 2.09
N ILE A 63 -6.64 6.98 2.64
CA ILE A 63 -6.89 5.59 2.27
C ILE A 63 -8.00 5.57 1.24
N ILE A 64 -7.71 5.03 0.06
CA ILE A 64 -8.64 4.94 -1.05
C ILE A 64 -8.80 3.46 -1.39
N LYS A 65 -10.05 2.97 -1.40
CA LYS A 65 -10.32 1.61 -1.89
C LYS A 65 -10.07 1.58 -3.40
N ALA A 66 -9.49 0.50 -3.90
CA ALA A 66 -9.10 0.38 -5.30
C ALA A 66 -10.24 0.63 -6.30
N GLU A 67 -11.47 0.29 -5.92
CA GLU A 67 -12.68 0.56 -6.71
C GLU A 67 -13.06 2.05 -6.83
N ASN A 68 -12.59 2.88 -5.90
CA ASN A 68 -12.85 4.31 -5.86
C ASN A 68 -11.70 5.14 -6.45
N LEU A 69 -10.62 4.50 -6.91
CA LEU A 69 -9.50 5.18 -7.54
C LEU A 69 -9.96 5.72 -8.91
N LYS A 70 -10.03 7.04 -9.02
CA LYS A 70 -10.29 7.71 -10.30
C LYS A 70 -9.07 7.57 -11.20
N GLU A 71 -9.29 7.56 -12.52
CA GLU A 71 -8.19 7.44 -13.48
C GLU A 71 -7.15 8.57 -13.34
N GLU A 72 -7.60 9.73 -12.87
CA GLU A 72 -6.88 10.98 -12.63
C GLU A 72 -5.99 10.93 -11.37
N SER A 73 -6.30 10.03 -10.43
CA SER A 73 -5.52 9.84 -9.19
C SER A 73 -4.16 9.19 -9.45
N PHE A 74 -3.96 8.66 -10.65
CA PHE A 74 -2.71 8.09 -11.09
C PHE A 74 -1.96 9.15 -11.91
N SER A 75 -0.81 9.58 -11.42
CA SER A 75 0.11 10.38 -12.22
C SER A 75 0.50 9.62 -13.50
N THR A 76 0.92 10.31 -14.55
CA THR A 76 1.42 9.71 -15.80
C THR A 76 2.61 8.77 -15.61
N HIS A 77 3.23 8.75 -14.43
CA HIS A 77 4.25 7.78 -14.00
C HIS A 77 3.70 6.49 -13.35
N ASN A 78 2.38 6.37 -13.11
CA ASN A 78 1.76 5.29 -12.33
C ASN A 78 0.97 4.27 -13.18
N ALA A 79 1.25 4.13 -14.47
CA ALA A 79 0.64 3.08 -15.30
C ALA A 79 0.88 1.67 -14.72
N SER A 80 2.09 1.43 -14.18
CA SER A 80 2.45 0.21 -13.47
C SER A 80 1.59 -0.05 -12.23
N LEU A 81 1.15 1.01 -11.52
CA LEU A 81 0.30 0.86 -10.34
C LEU A 81 -1.11 0.40 -10.72
N LYS A 82 -1.71 0.97 -11.78
CA LYS A 82 -3.01 0.54 -12.30
C LYS A 82 -2.99 -0.93 -12.70
N LEU A 83 -1.98 -1.33 -13.46
CA LEU A 83 -1.79 -2.71 -13.90
C LEU A 83 -1.60 -3.66 -12.70
N THR A 84 -0.79 -3.25 -11.72
CA THR A 84 -0.56 -3.99 -10.48
C THR A 84 -1.87 -4.22 -9.71
N ILE A 85 -2.68 -3.17 -9.51
CA ILE A 85 -3.96 -3.26 -8.80
C ILE A 85 -4.92 -4.19 -9.54
N ALA A 86 -5.05 -4.02 -10.86
CA ALA A 86 -5.94 -4.85 -11.68
C ALA A 86 -5.51 -6.32 -11.65
N TYR A 87 -4.22 -6.59 -11.75
CA TYR A 87 -3.66 -7.94 -11.69
C TYR A 87 -3.94 -8.59 -10.34
N LEU A 88 -3.58 -7.92 -9.23
CA LEU A 88 -3.77 -8.47 -7.88
C LEU A 88 -5.25 -8.71 -7.58
N LYS A 89 -6.13 -7.76 -7.91
CA LYS A 89 -7.57 -7.92 -7.73
C LYS A 89 -8.12 -9.12 -8.50
N LYS A 90 -7.60 -9.36 -9.72
CA LYS A 90 -8.00 -10.50 -10.55
C LYS A 90 -7.52 -11.84 -9.97
N GLU A 91 -6.27 -11.90 -9.53
CA GLU A 91 -5.65 -13.16 -9.09
C GLU A 91 -6.01 -13.54 -7.65
N THR A 92 -6.14 -12.57 -6.73
CA THR A 92 -6.41 -12.83 -5.31
C THR A 92 -7.89 -12.67 -4.96
N GLY A 93 -8.65 -11.88 -5.73
CA GLY A 93 -10.05 -11.58 -5.44
C GLY A 93 -10.28 -10.76 -4.17
N THR A 94 -9.23 -10.20 -3.57
CA THR A 94 -9.30 -9.58 -2.25
C THR A 94 -9.34 -8.07 -2.25
N ASP A 95 -9.81 -7.52 -1.13
CA ASP A 95 -9.95 -6.08 -0.95
C ASP A 95 -8.59 -5.41 -1.00
N LEU A 96 -8.49 -4.43 -1.89
CA LEU A 96 -7.27 -3.68 -2.15
C LEU A 96 -7.49 -2.21 -1.79
N PHE A 97 -6.60 -1.69 -0.96
CA PHE A 97 -6.58 -0.31 -0.49
C PHE A 97 -5.28 0.36 -0.90
N LEU A 98 -5.34 1.66 -1.21
CA LEU A 98 -4.19 2.50 -1.47
C LEU A 98 -4.11 3.57 -0.38
N LEU A 99 -3.04 3.54 0.39
CA LEU A 99 -2.60 4.61 1.26
C LEU A 99 -1.79 5.59 0.43
N GLY A 100 -2.46 6.63 -0.04
CA GLY A 100 -1.86 7.71 -0.80
C GLY A 100 -1.23 8.76 0.12
N LEU A 101 0.00 9.16 -0.19
CA LEU A 101 0.69 10.27 0.47
C LEU A 101 0.90 11.41 -0.53
N GLN A 102 0.40 12.61 -0.21
CA GLN A 102 0.62 13.80 -1.04
C GLN A 102 2.10 14.24 -0.94
N PRO A 103 2.87 14.19 -2.04
CA PRO A 103 4.22 14.72 -2.04
C PRO A 103 4.19 16.26 -2.07
N LYS A 104 5.18 16.89 -1.45
CA LYS A 104 5.47 18.33 -1.64
C LYS A 104 6.18 18.58 -2.96
N ASN A 105 7.19 17.75 -3.23
CA ASN A 105 8.09 17.87 -4.37
C ASN A 105 8.25 16.51 -5.06
N ILE A 106 8.22 16.50 -6.40
CA ILE A 106 8.41 15.31 -7.25
C ILE A 106 9.67 15.39 -8.13
N GLY A 107 10.55 16.36 -7.85
CA GLY A 107 11.78 16.58 -8.62
C GLY A 107 12.87 15.56 -8.31
N PHE A 108 13.58 15.10 -9.35
CA PHE A 108 14.72 14.19 -9.23
C PHE A 108 15.82 14.80 -8.33
N GLY A 109 16.32 14.03 -7.36
CA GLY A 109 17.36 14.49 -6.41
C GLY A 109 16.87 15.39 -5.27
N GLN A 110 15.56 15.63 -5.14
CA GLN A 110 15.02 16.40 -4.03
C GLN A 110 14.80 15.53 -2.78
N LYS A 111 15.14 16.10 -1.62
CA LYS A 111 14.89 15.45 -0.33
C LYS A 111 13.40 15.36 -0.04
N ILE A 112 12.99 14.31 0.65
CA ILE A 112 11.65 14.21 1.25
C ILE A 112 11.41 15.45 2.12
N SER A 113 10.23 16.05 2.00
CA SER A 113 9.89 17.22 2.81
C SER A 113 9.54 16.79 4.24
N PRO A 114 9.76 17.66 5.25
CA PRO A 114 9.47 17.33 6.64
C PRO A 114 8.03 16.85 6.87
N GLU A 115 7.06 17.44 6.18
CA GLU A 115 5.63 17.09 6.28
C GLU A 115 5.35 15.66 5.80
N VAL A 116 6.02 15.25 4.72
CA VAL A 116 5.95 13.90 4.16
C VAL A 116 6.67 12.91 5.08
N GLU A 117 7.82 13.29 5.63
CA GLU A 117 8.58 12.45 6.57
C GLU A 117 7.80 12.16 7.86
N GLU A 118 7.17 13.17 8.44
CA GLU A 118 6.34 13.03 9.64
C GLU A 118 5.15 12.08 9.39
N SER A 119 4.52 12.21 8.23
CA SER A 119 3.40 11.37 7.84
C SER A 119 3.82 9.90 7.67
N VAL A 120 4.98 9.65 7.04
CA VAL A 120 5.55 8.30 6.93
C VAL A 120 5.86 7.71 8.30
N LYS A 121 6.45 8.50 9.23
CA LYS A 121 6.72 8.05 10.60
C LYS A 121 5.43 7.68 11.34
N LYS A 122 4.38 8.49 11.19
CA LYS A 122 3.07 8.22 11.78
C LYS A 122 2.47 6.92 11.24
N ILE A 123 2.47 6.74 9.92
CA ILE A 123 2.00 5.50 9.28
C ILE A 123 2.79 4.28 9.77
N ALA A 124 4.11 4.39 9.85
CA ALA A 124 4.96 3.30 10.33
C ALA A 124 4.59 2.88 11.75
N LYS A 125 4.38 3.86 12.65
CA LYS A 125 3.98 3.61 14.03
C LYS A 125 2.60 2.94 14.13
N GLU A 126 1.61 3.41 13.38
CA GLU A 126 0.27 2.81 13.34
C GLU A 126 0.33 1.35 12.82
N ILE A 127 1.20 1.08 11.83
CA ILE A 127 1.41 -0.28 11.34
C ILE A 127 2.05 -1.15 12.41
N GLU A 128 3.07 -0.67 13.14
CA GLU A 128 3.70 -1.40 14.24
C GLU A 128 2.68 -1.76 15.33
N GLU A 129 1.80 -0.84 15.72
CA GLU A 129 0.77 -1.11 16.74
C GLU A 129 -0.22 -2.20 16.29
N ILE A 130 -0.57 -2.24 15.00
CA ILE A 130 -1.42 -3.30 14.42
C ILE A 130 -0.70 -4.65 14.36
N VAL A 131 0.63 -4.68 14.32
CA VAL A 131 1.40 -5.93 14.26
C VAL A 131 1.60 -6.54 15.65
N HIS A 132 1.61 -5.70 16.69
CA HIS A 132 1.85 -6.11 18.06
C HIS A 132 0.59 -6.49 18.86
N HIS A 133 -0.61 -6.28 18.30
CA HIS A 133 -1.91 -6.64 18.91
C HIS A 133 -2.67 -7.64 18.05
#